data_AF-A0A849CG61-F1
#
_entry.id   AF-A0A849CG61-F1
#
_cell.length_a   1.000
_cell.length_b   1.000
_cell.length_c   1.000
_cell.angle_alpha   90.00
_cell.angle_beta   90.00
_cell.angle_gamma   90.00
#
_symmetry.space_group_name_H-M   'P 1'
#
loop_
_entity.id
_entity.type
_entity.pdbx_description
1 polymer ?
#
loop_
_entity_poly.entity_id
_entity_poly.type
_entity_poly.pdbx_seq_one_letter_code
_entity_poly.pdbx_strand_id
1 'polypeptide(L)'
;MNRFLVLHDYGSSRSWWWVFAASSREVLETFAEVEVVHDAELVEQALHLTLDETAVDAPDPPPGLRDLRDQRRAQRGRPGFGALVGRGIVHVRRSEGAFVSLMELGPDGHRLREVAIAGDGTVLRSAADDWPRNPPIDLYDPDLARHTISRDEFEFVWAAAGIDD
;
A
#
# COMPACT_ATOMS: atom_id res chain seq x y z
N MET A 1 -13.61 -14.91 -15.58
CA MET A 1 -12.43 -14.71 -14.73
C MET A 1 -11.57 -13.69 -15.45
N ASN A 2 -11.25 -12.59 -14.79
CA ASN A 2 -10.46 -11.49 -15.31
C ASN A 2 -8.99 -11.70 -14.96
N ARG A 3 -8.09 -11.12 -15.76
CA ARG A 3 -6.64 -11.17 -15.54
C ARG A 3 -6.19 -9.82 -14.98
N PHE A 4 -5.51 -9.84 -13.84
CA PHE A 4 -5.01 -8.66 -13.16
C PHE A 4 -3.48 -8.68 -13.10
N LEU A 5 -2.85 -7.54 -13.38
CA LEU A 5 -1.44 -7.35 -13.11
C LEU A 5 -1.28 -7.06 -11.62
N VAL A 6 -0.49 -7.87 -10.94
CA VAL A 6 -0.28 -7.78 -9.50
C VAL A 6 1.19 -7.51 -9.23
N LEU A 7 1.45 -6.51 -8.39
CA LEU A 7 2.77 -6.07 -7.99
C LEU A 7 2.92 -6.22 -6.47
N HIS A 8 4.10 -6.63 -6.02
CA HIS A 8 4.53 -6.41 -4.65
C HIS A 8 5.91 -5.76 -4.64
N ASP A 9 6.06 -4.72 -3.83
CA ASP A 9 7.29 -3.96 -3.66
C ASP A 9 7.98 -4.36 -2.34
N TYR A 10 9.11 -5.06 -2.45
CA TYR A 10 9.96 -5.46 -1.32
C TYR A 10 10.91 -4.33 -0.87
N GLY A 11 10.71 -3.09 -1.35
CA GLY A 11 11.54 -1.91 -1.10
C GLY A 11 12.82 -1.88 -1.93
N SER A 12 13.59 -2.96 -1.93
CA SER A 12 14.83 -3.10 -2.73
C SER A 12 14.61 -3.78 -4.08
N SER A 13 13.48 -4.44 -4.26
CA SER A 13 13.11 -5.17 -5.47
C SER A 13 11.60 -5.20 -5.63
N ARG A 14 11.14 -5.52 -6.84
CA ARG A 14 9.72 -5.64 -7.17
C ARG A 14 9.47 -6.98 -7.81
N SER A 15 8.33 -7.59 -7.50
CA SER A 15 7.88 -8.81 -8.15
C SER A 15 6.49 -8.61 -8.74
N TRP A 16 6.28 -9.22 -9.91
CA TRP A 16 5.10 -9.03 -10.73
C TRP A 16 4.53 -10.38 -11.13
N TRP A 17 3.20 -10.48 -11.12
CA TRP A 17 2.48 -11.68 -11.51
C TRP A 17 1.22 -11.32 -12.28
N TRP A 18 0.76 -12.24 -13.11
CA TRP A 18 -0.61 -12.22 -13.59
C TRP A 18 -1.49 -13.10 -12.71
N VAL A 19 -2.53 -12.51 -12.12
CA VAL A 19 -3.48 -13.23 -11.27
C VAL A 19 -4.84 -13.27 -11.93
N PHE A 20 -5.41 -14.47 -12.08
CA PHE A 20 -6.77 -14.65 -12.55
C PHE A 20 -7.75 -14.66 -11.38
N ALA A 21 -8.71 -13.73 -11.38
CA ALA A 21 -9.71 -13.55 -10.32
C ALA A 21 -11.04 -13.03 -10.87
N ALA A 22 -12.11 -13.05 -10.10
CA ALA A 22 -13.37 -12.41 -10.43
C ALA A 22 -13.27 -10.86 -10.37
N SER A 23 -12.47 -10.32 -9.46
CA SER A 23 -12.30 -8.87 -9.27
C SER A 23 -10.93 -8.51 -8.66
N SER A 24 -10.51 -7.23 -8.79
CA SER A 24 -9.32 -6.71 -8.09
C SER A 24 -9.47 -6.82 -6.57
N ARG A 25 -10.69 -6.60 -6.06
CA ARG A 25 -11.02 -6.78 -4.65
C ARG A 25 -10.70 -8.20 -4.16
N GLU A 26 -11.02 -9.23 -4.93
CA GLU A 26 -10.74 -10.61 -4.55
C GLU A 26 -9.22 -10.87 -4.45
N VAL A 27 -8.43 -10.29 -5.35
CA VAL A 27 -6.95 -10.33 -5.28
C VAL A 27 -6.48 -9.69 -3.98
N LEU A 28 -6.91 -8.46 -3.70
CA LEU A 28 -6.52 -7.71 -2.50
C LEU A 28 -7.02 -8.38 -1.21
N GLU A 29 -8.15 -9.08 -1.22
CA GLU A 29 -8.63 -9.83 -0.04
C GLU A 29 -7.87 -11.15 0.18
N THR A 30 -7.18 -11.64 -0.85
CA THR A 30 -6.47 -12.93 -0.85
C THR A 30 -4.98 -12.79 -0.57
N PHE A 31 -4.31 -11.78 -1.12
CA PHE A 31 -2.87 -11.55 -0.96
C PHE A 31 -2.62 -10.24 -0.19
N ALA A 32 -1.76 -10.28 0.83
CA ALA A 32 -1.37 -9.10 1.58
C ALA A 32 -0.35 -8.26 0.80
N GLU A 33 -0.30 -6.96 1.07
CA GLU A 33 0.74 -6.04 0.58
C GLU A 33 0.92 -6.01 -0.95
N VAL A 34 -0.05 -6.51 -1.72
CA VAL A 34 -0.02 -6.42 -3.18
C VAL A 34 -0.78 -5.19 -3.68
N GLU A 35 -0.33 -4.66 -4.80
CA GLU A 35 -1.04 -3.69 -5.62
C GLU A 35 -1.64 -4.40 -6.83
N VAL A 36 -2.90 -4.07 -7.15
CA VAL A 36 -3.48 -4.41 -8.47
C VAL A 36 -3.25 -3.20 -9.37
N VAL A 37 -2.38 -3.36 -10.36
CA VAL A 37 -1.97 -2.26 -11.24
C VAL A 37 -3.06 -1.99 -12.27
N HIS A 38 -3.53 -0.74 -12.29
CA HIS A 38 -4.59 -0.26 -13.17
C HIS A 38 -4.09 0.68 -14.28
N ASP A 39 -2.85 1.12 -14.20
CA ASP A 39 -2.22 1.95 -15.23
C ASP A 39 -2.15 1.18 -16.55
N ALA A 40 -2.80 1.72 -17.59
CA ALA A 40 -2.93 1.05 -18.88
C ALA A 40 -1.58 0.88 -19.59
N GLU A 41 -0.66 1.84 -19.43
CA GLU A 41 0.67 1.79 -20.03
C GLU A 41 1.52 0.71 -19.37
N LEU A 42 1.52 0.64 -18.03
CA LEU A 42 2.21 -0.41 -17.28
C LEU A 42 1.64 -1.80 -17.58
N VAL A 43 0.32 -1.91 -17.70
CA VAL A 43 -0.35 -3.16 -18.09
C VAL A 43 0.07 -3.58 -19.50
N GLU A 44 0.10 -2.66 -20.46
CA GLU A 44 0.54 -2.94 -21.83
C GLU A 44 2.01 -3.36 -21.87
N GLN A 45 2.89 -2.66 -21.17
CA GLN A 45 4.31 -3.03 -21.07
C GLN A 45 4.49 -4.43 -20.47
N ALA A 46 3.71 -4.77 -19.44
CA ALA A 46 3.79 -6.07 -18.78
C ALA A 46 3.35 -7.24 -19.68
N LEU A 47 2.51 -7.00 -20.70
CA LEU A 47 2.13 -8.05 -21.67
C LEU A 47 3.32 -8.54 -22.50
N HIS A 48 4.39 -7.75 -22.60
CA HIS A 48 5.61 -8.11 -23.30
C HIS A 48 6.66 -8.78 -22.40
N LEU A 49 6.37 -8.93 -21.10
CA LEU A 49 7.25 -9.58 -20.13
C LEU A 49 6.82 -11.03 -19.90
N THR A 50 7.79 -11.91 -19.65
CA THR A 50 7.52 -13.28 -19.19
C THR A 50 7.32 -13.25 -17.67
N LEU A 51 6.06 -13.06 -17.24
CA LEU A 51 5.68 -13.08 -15.83
C LEU A 51 4.97 -14.39 -15.48
N ASP A 52 5.17 -14.86 -14.26
CA ASP A 52 4.43 -16.01 -13.72
C ASP A 52 2.93 -15.69 -13.66
N GLU A 53 2.11 -16.70 -13.98
CA GLU A 53 0.66 -16.58 -13.96
C GLU A 53 0.03 -17.60 -12.98
N THR A 54 -1.00 -17.19 -12.26
CA THR A 54 -1.70 -18.09 -11.33
C THR A 54 -3.17 -17.71 -11.14
N ALA A 55 -4.01 -18.69 -10.80
CA ALA A 55 -5.36 -18.39 -10.34
C ALA A 55 -5.31 -17.91 -8.87
N VAL A 56 -6.21 -16.99 -8.50
CA VAL A 56 -6.30 -16.45 -7.13
C VAL A 56 -6.48 -17.54 -6.06
N ASP A 57 -7.18 -18.62 -6.43
CA ASP A 57 -7.47 -19.78 -5.59
C ASP A 57 -6.57 -20.99 -5.88
N ALA A 58 -5.51 -20.82 -6.70
CA ALA A 58 -4.60 -21.91 -7.03
C ALA A 58 -4.04 -22.55 -5.75
N PRO A 59 -3.98 -23.89 -5.65
CA PRO A 59 -3.48 -24.55 -4.44
C PRO A 59 -2.01 -24.17 -4.16
N ASP A 60 -1.22 -24.03 -5.22
CA ASP A 60 0.22 -23.73 -5.21
C ASP A 60 0.51 -22.47 -6.06
N PRO A 61 0.37 -21.26 -5.49
CA PRO A 61 0.80 -20.03 -6.16
C PRO A 61 2.33 -19.87 -6.09
N PRO A 62 2.93 -19.03 -6.94
CA PRO A 62 4.35 -18.71 -6.90
C PRO A 62 4.83 -18.34 -5.48
N PRO A 63 6.07 -18.68 -5.09
CA PRO A 63 6.55 -18.55 -3.71
C PRO A 63 6.30 -17.16 -3.07
N GLY A 64 6.55 -16.07 -3.80
CA GLY A 64 6.27 -14.72 -3.29
C GLY A 64 4.79 -14.48 -2.98
N LEU A 65 3.88 -14.92 -3.86
CA LEU A 65 2.43 -14.82 -3.62
C LEU A 65 1.94 -15.78 -2.52
N ARG A 66 2.60 -16.93 -2.34
CA ARG A 66 2.26 -17.86 -1.27
C ARG A 66 2.43 -17.22 0.11
N ASP A 67 3.57 -16.57 0.34
CA ASP A 67 3.87 -15.92 1.62
C ASP A 67 2.87 -14.78 1.90
N LEU A 68 2.58 -13.95 0.88
CA LEU A 68 1.59 -12.87 0.99
C LEU A 68 0.17 -13.39 1.23
N ARG A 69 -0.18 -14.56 0.67
CA ARG A 69 -1.46 -15.23 0.95
C ARG A 69 -1.55 -15.71 2.40
N ASP A 70 -0.48 -16.31 2.90
CA ASP A 70 -0.44 -16.82 4.26
C ASP A 70 -0.43 -15.68 5.30
N GLN A 71 0.27 -14.58 5.00
CA GLN A 71 0.15 -13.33 5.76
C GLN A 71 -1.28 -12.81 5.80
N ARG A 72 -1.95 -12.73 4.64
CA ARG A 72 -3.34 -12.27 4.57
C ARG A 72 -4.30 -13.15 5.38
N ARG A 73 -4.11 -14.47 5.32
CA ARG A 73 -4.88 -15.42 6.14
C ARG A 73 -4.69 -15.17 7.64
N ALA A 74 -3.45 -14.92 8.07
CA ALA A 74 -3.15 -14.59 9.47
C ALA A 74 -3.76 -13.26 9.90
N GLN A 75 -3.84 -12.27 9.00
CA GLN A 75 -4.47 -10.98 9.27
C GLN A 75 -5.99 -11.05 9.42
N ARG A 76 -6.67 -11.89 8.63
CA ARG A 76 -8.14 -11.89 8.50
C ARG A 76 -8.91 -12.08 9.82
N GLY A 77 -8.34 -12.83 10.77
CA GLY A 77 -8.95 -13.05 12.09
C GLY A 77 -8.63 -11.98 13.13
N ARG A 78 -7.77 -11.01 12.81
CA ARG A 78 -7.29 -10.01 13.78
C ARG A 78 -8.26 -8.81 13.87
N PRO A 79 -8.47 -8.26 15.07
CA PRO A 79 -9.20 -7.00 15.22
C PRO A 79 -8.55 -5.89 14.39
N GLY A 80 -9.35 -5.15 13.64
CA GLY A 80 -8.89 -4.08 12.76
C GLY A 80 -8.65 -4.50 11.32
N PHE A 81 -8.74 -5.79 10.98
CA PHE A 81 -8.60 -6.26 9.60
C PHE A 81 -9.59 -5.55 8.67
N GLY A 82 -9.09 -4.95 7.59
CA GLY A 82 -9.95 -4.24 6.63
C GLY A 82 -10.60 -2.97 7.17
N ALA A 83 -10.26 -2.49 8.37
CA ALA A 83 -10.97 -1.39 9.01
C ALA A 83 -10.89 -0.06 8.23
N LEU A 84 -9.85 0.09 7.40
CA LEU A 84 -9.59 1.30 6.62
C LEU A 84 -10.09 1.20 5.17
N VAL A 85 -10.45 0.00 4.71
CA VAL A 85 -10.94 -0.24 3.36
C VAL A 85 -12.24 0.52 3.14
N GLY A 86 -12.30 1.31 2.06
CA GLY A 86 -13.49 2.07 1.68
C GLY A 86 -13.73 3.37 2.46
N ARG A 87 -12.81 3.80 3.35
CA ARG A 87 -12.97 5.04 4.14
C ARG A 87 -12.72 6.34 3.36
N GLY A 88 -12.29 6.27 2.10
CA GLY A 88 -11.86 7.45 1.36
C GLY A 88 -10.43 7.81 1.74
N ILE A 89 -10.22 9.03 2.26
CA ILE A 89 -8.91 9.47 2.75
C ILE A 89 -8.69 8.97 4.18
N VAL A 90 -7.48 8.48 4.46
CA VAL A 90 -7.06 8.02 5.79
C VAL A 90 -5.75 8.70 6.19
N HIS A 91 -5.67 9.17 7.44
CA HIS A 91 -4.46 9.74 8.00
C HIS A 91 -3.83 8.76 8.98
N VAL A 92 -2.52 8.51 8.84
CA VAL A 92 -1.78 7.57 9.69
C VAL A 92 -0.48 8.18 10.20
N ARG A 93 -0.06 7.77 11.40
CA ARG A 93 1.23 8.12 12.00
C ARG A 93 2.01 6.86 12.34
N ARG A 94 3.18 6.70 11.72
CA ARG A 94 4.07 5.57 11.93
C ARG A 94 5.44 6.03 12.40
N SER A 95 6.07 5.22 13.24
CA SER A 95 7.45 5.41 13.63
C SER A 95 8.30 4.36 12.91
N GLU A 96 9.30 4.80 12.15
CA GLU A 96 10.25 3.95 11.44
C GLU A 96 11.67 4.32 11.88
N GLY A 97 12.23 3.52 12.80
CA GLY A 97 13.52 3.82 13.41
C GLY A 97 13.51 5.17 14.13
N ALA A 98 14.35 6.10 13.67
CA ALA A 98 14.46 7.45 14.23
C ALA A 98 13.49 8.46 13.59
N PHE A 99 12.65 8.04 12.65
CA PHE A 99 11.71 8.90 11.95
C PHE A 99 10.28 8.67 12.41
N VAL A 100 9.50 9.74 12.50
CA VAL A 100 8.05 9.69 12.62
C VAL A 100 7.46 10.23 11.33
N SER A 101 6.73 9.39 10.62
CA SER A 101 6.04 9.74 9.38
C SER A 101 4.54 9.88 9.63
N LEU A 102 3.99 11.02 9.25
CA LEU A 102 2.55 11.26 9.16
C LEU A 102 2.19 11.22 7.69
N MET A 103 1.27 10.35 7.30
CA MET A 103 0.86 10.15 5.91
C MET A 103 -0.64 10.38 5.73
N GLU A 104 -0.99 11.03 4.64
CA GLU A 104 -2.33 11.02 4.08
C GLU A 104 -2.38 9.99 2.95
N LEU A 105 -3.25 9.00 3.12
CA LEU A 105 -3.45 7.89 2.19
C LEU A 105 -4.77 8.08 1.43
N GLY A 106 -4.72 7.84 0.12
CA GLY A 106 -5.90 7.74 -0.74
C GLY A 106 -6.70 6.46 -0.47
N PRO A 107 -7.87 6.32 -1.12
CA PRO A 107 -8.76 5.16 -0.97
C PRO A 107 -8.16 3.83 -1.47
N ASP A 108 -7.11 3.91 -2.26
CA ASP A 108 -6.31 2.81 -2.81
C ASP A 108 -5.03 2.54 -2.01
N GLY A 109 -4.78 3.32 -0.95
CA GLY A 109 -3.60 3.20 -0.09
C GLY A 109 -2.37 3.97 -0.59
N HIS A 110 -2.43 4.64 -1.76
CA HIS A 110 -1.32 5.47 -2.21
C HIS A 110 -1.18 6.72 -1.33
N ARG A 111 0.07 7.08 -1.04
CA ARG A 111 0.40 8.30 -0.31
C ARG A 111 0.11 9.53 -1.17
N LEU A 112 -0.72 10.42 -0.67
CA LEU A 112 -1.02 11.73 -1.26
C LEU A 112 -0.09 12.81 -0.71
N ARG A 113 0.16 12.75 0.61
CA ARG A 113 0.99 13.70 1.35
C ARG A 113 1.72 12.97 2.48
N GLU A 114 2.92 13.42 2.79
CA GLU A 114 3.71 12.90 3.91
C GLU A 114 4.50 14.03 4.60
N VAL A 115 4.50 14.00 5.93
CA VAL A 115 5.45 14.74 6.77
C VAL A 115 6.32 13.74 7.52
N ALA A 116 7.61 13.73 7.22
CA ALA A 116 8.60 12.94 7.95
C ALA A 116 9.35 13.84 8.94
N ILE A 117 9.38 13.44 10.20
CA ILE A 117 10.06 14.15 11.29
C ILE A 117 11.22 13.26 11.75
N ALA A 118 12.45 13.72 11.56
CA ALA A 118 13.65 13.07 12.02
C ALA A 118 13.84 13.24 13.54
N GLY A 119 14.62 12.36 14.16
CA GLY A 119 14.89 12.41 15.61
C GLY A 119 15.63 13.67 16.08
N ASP A 120 16.28 14.39 15.17
CA ASP A 120 16.91 15.70 15.44
C ASP A 120 15.95 16.89 15.28
N GLY A 121 14.69 16.62 14.93
CA GLY A 121 13.66 17.63 14.71
C GLY A 121 13.56 18.13 13.27
N THR A 122 14.41 17.66 12.34
CA THR A 122 14.30 18.01 10.91
C THR A 122 12.95 17.53 10.36
N VAL A 123 12.22 18.43 9.72
CA VAL A 123 10.91 18.13 9.13
C VAL A 123 11.02 18.17 7.61
N LEU A 124 10.60 17.08 6.96
CA LEU A 124 10.52 16.97 5.51
C LEU A 124 9.07 16.81 5.10
N ARG A 125 8.64 17.66 4.19
CA ARG A 125 7.30 17.64 3.61
C ARG A 125 7.39 17.15 2.18
N SER A 126 6.47 16.26 1.80
CA SER A 126 6.40 15.75 0.44
C SER A 126 4.96 15.47 0.00
N ALA A 127 4.69 15.67 -1.28
CA ALA A 127 3.44 15.39 -1.96
C ALA A 127 3.59 14.22 -2.93
N ALA A 128 2.48 13.74 -3.49
CA ALA A 128 2.46 12.61 -4.43
C ALA A 128 3.48 12.76 -5.58
N ASP A 129 3.64 13.97 -6.13
CA ASP A 129 4.54 14.25 -7.25
C ASP A 129 6.04 14.10 -6.89
N ASP A 130 6.37 14.19 -5.60
CA ASP A 130 7.74 13.97 -5.11
C ASP A 130 8.11 12.47 -5.09
N TRP A 131 7.11 11.59 -5.26
CA TRP A 131 7.27 10.13 -5.20
C TRP A 131 6.62 9.43 -6.39
N PRO A 132 7.15 9.58 -7.62
CA PRO A 132 6.55 9.01 -8.82
C PRO A 132 6.43 7.46 -8.81
N ARG A 133 6.99 6.77 -7.82
CA ARG A 133 6.95 5.29 -7.68
C ARG A 133 6.76 4.82 -6.24
N ASN A 134 5.74 5.33 -5.55
CA ASN A 134 5.42 4.93 -4.18
C ASN A 134 4.36 3.80 -4.14
N PRO A 135 4.72 2.58 -3.71
CA PRO A 135 3.74 1.50 -3.58
C PRO A 135 2.65 1.87 -2.56
N PRO A 136 1.41 1.40 -2.75
CA PRO A 136 0.33 1.67 -1.82
C PRO A 136 0.56 0.95 -0.49
N ILE A 137 0.08 1.55 0.58
CA ILE A 137 0.03 0.91 1.89
C ILE A 137 -1.21 -0.01 1.95
N ASP A 138 -1.04 -1.22 2.48
CA ASP A 138 -2.11 -2.21 2.59
C ASP A 138 -3.20 -1.79 3.59
N LEU A 139 -4.32 -1.26 3.08
CA LEU A 139 -5.45 -0.81 3.90
C LEU A 139 -6.20 -1.94 4.63
N TYR A 140 -5.92 -3.20 4.29
CA TYR A 140 -6.45 -4.33 5.04
C TYR A 140 -5.61 -4.69 6.26
N ASP A 141 -4.39 -4.18 6.38
CA ASP A 141 -3.51 -4.50 7.50
C ASP A 141 -4.14 -4.06 8.84
N PRO A 142 -4.43 -5.00 9.75
CA PRO A 142 -5.01 -4.67 11.06
C PRO A 142 -4.11 -3.80 11.94
N ASP A 143 -2.79 -3.81 11.72
CA ASP A 143 -1.87 -2.98 12.51
C ASP A 143 -1.91 -1.52 12.04
N LEU A 144 -2.04 -1.27 10.74
CA LEU A 144 -2.22 0.07 10.19
C LEU A 144 -3.40 0.83 10.81
N ALA A 145 -4.51 0.13 11.09
CA ALA A 145 -5.69 0.74 11.72
C ALA A 145 -5.39 1.39 13.09
N ARG A 146 -4.41 0.84 13.83
CA ARG A 146 -3.99 1.34 15.15
C ARG A 146 -3.16 2.61 15.08
N HIS A 147 -2.63 2.90 13.89
CA HIS A 147 -1.82 4.07 13.61
C HIS A 147 -2.62 5.24 13.05
N THR A 148 -3.95 5.11 12.96
CA THR A 148 -4.79 6.21 12.48
C THR A 148 -4.74 7.41 13.41
N ILE A 149 -4.65 8.59 12.81
CA ILE A 149 -4.74 9.88 13.48
C ILE A 149 -5.93 10.67 12.93
N SER A 150 -6.29 11.75 13.61
CA SER A 150 -7.31 12.65 13.07
C SER A 150 -6.76 13.45 11.90
N ARG A 151 -7.65 13.86 10.99
CA ARG A 151 -7.32 14.83 9.93
C ARG A 151 -6.74 16.11 10.52
N ASP A 152 -7.34 16.62 11.60
CA ASP A 152 -6.91 17.88 12.23
C ASP A 152 -5.47 17.79 12.76
N GLU A 153 -5.09 16.65 13.33
CA GLU A 153 -3.70 16.38 13.75
C GLU A 153 -2.75 16.40 12.54
N PHE A 154 -3.12 15.75 11.44
CA PHE A 154 -2.31 15.75 10.22
C PHE A 154 -2.15 17.16 9.64
N GLU A 155 -3.25 17.88 9.43
CA GLU A 155 -3.24 19.21 8.80
C GLU A 155 -2.48 20.23 9.65
N PHE A 156 -2.54 20.12 10.98
CA PHE A 156 -1.75 20.95 11.87
C PHE A 156 -0.24 20.78 11.61
N VAL A 157 0.24 19.53 11.55
CA VAL A 157 1.66 19.23 11.30
C VAL A 157 2.05 19.60 9.87
N TRP A 158 1.20 19.32 8.89
CA TRP A 158 1.42 19.67 7.48
C TRP A 158 1.56 21.19 7.26
N ALA A 159 0.71 21.98 7.91
CA ALA A 159 0.79 23.44 7.84
C ALA A 159 2.06 23.96 8.51
N ALA A 160 2.43 23.43 9.68
CA ALA A 160 3.64 23.83 10.40
C ALA A 160 4.93 23.51 9.61
N ALA A 161 4.96 22.40 8.87
CA ALA A 161 6.09 22.00 8.04
C ALA A 161 6.32 22.92 6.81
N GLY A 162 5.37 23.79 6.48
CA GLY A 162 5.46 24.73 5.36
C GLY A 162 5.80 26.18 5.74
N ILE A 163 6.23 26.43 6.99
CA ILE A 163 6.47 27.80 7.51
C ILE A 163 7.92 28.29 7.28
N ASP A 164 8.82 27.45 6.77
CA ASP A 164 10.16 27.90 6.36
C ASP A 164 10.20 28.22 4.86
N ASP A 165 9.85 29.46 4.52
CA ASP A 165 10.20 30.15 3.26
C ASP A 165 10.47 31.65 3.54
#